data_AF-A0A1F9DKU3-F1
#
_entry.id   AF-A0A1F9DKU3-F1
#
_cell.length_a   1.000
_cell.length_b   1.000
_cell.length_c   1.000
_cell.angle_alpha   90.00
_cell.angle_beta   90.00
_cell.angle_gamma   90.00
#
_symmetry.space_group_name_H-M   'P 1'
#
loop_
_entity.id
_entity.type
_entity.pdbx_description
1 polymer ?
#
loop_
_entity_poly.entity_id
_entity_poly.type
_entity_poly.pdbx_seq_one_letter_code
_entity_poly.pdbx_strand_id
1 'polypeptide(L)'
;MGVLALKKIGIFFLSISVALFFSFLYPTSIASQDSFHEKIILKGCDGNPLTLESKIPYSPRKTCGGCHDYDQITNGYHFQQGRTDGTGKIVISDTFDPKYPWNLSSGMYGRYTVASMNLSQLSKKVNQHPSEIDKSSFSFVQACGGCHPGGGWSEYDRRGHLYYDEESKKFGYKDSGGSPLLDGDYTPFNNGNADDRAPWDQSGVSEADCFFCHLKGYLWKEREATLRGKFFKYGPTVGAGWADIKLSHDESGNSKVDEVTVDYSKKEVADFENLNVQIVRRPSDENCWSCHAVADGKRRGRQWNSETDVHNAKGLRCISCHPGNKDHNFAKGNTIQQTVRSDLNNTMNSCEDCHYKGKSKNAPKYKHPFSPRHMKIIACQTCHIPFLTSSADLVYDFSSSGRTHIYETFKFLSTDPLDPKRVVPGMAPHTWYPALTKWKGRIVPAKSLVVMYWGDLDPKTNVVRPIPLWKIQELRKPPLKDDDGDGVPEVNSLDEIKAFLKALKEKDKFENPVATYPVLMKGGFLYQLGKKGEVEKMKHEQAEVLDFSLSHNVMSGSDVVGAQGCKECHSKKSSFFLRKVLIDPWDEKGKPVYIENWERLGIDEEKLSRLLMDQ
;
A
#
# COMPACT_ATOMS: atom_id res chain seq x y z
N MET A 1 62.06 -15.88 32.86
CA MET A 1 63.20 -15.05 33.32
C MET A 1 64.22 -14.96 32.19
N GLY A 2 64.73 -13.77 31.89
CA GLY A 2 65.88 -13.50 30.98
C GLY A 2 65.54 -13.42 29.49
N VAL A 3 65.17 -12.27 28.86
CA VAL A 3 65.82 -10.95 28.65
C VAL A 3 66.71 -10.88 27.39
N LEU A 4 66.25 -10.04 26.43
CA LEU A 4 66.92 -9.09 25.49
C LEU A 4 68.26 -9.47 24.82
N ALA A 5 68.69 -8.93 23.67
CA ALA A 5 68.20 -8.13 22.54
C ALA A 5 69.47 -7.69 21.75
N LEU A 6 69.34 -7.36 20.45
CA LEU A 6 70.09 -6.40 19.60
C LEU A 6 70.26 -6.98 18.18
N LYS A 7 69.50 -6.54 17.16
CA LYS A 7 69.73 -5.38 16.25
C LYS A 7 71.03 -5.48 15.45
N LYS A 8 71.12 -5.17 14.14
CA LYS A 8 70.19 -4.88 13.03
C LYS A 8 71.08 -4.61 11.79
N ILE A 9 70.51 -4.74 10.58
CA ILE A 9 70.84 -4.07 9.29
C ILE A 9 71.60 -4.90 8.24
N GLY A 10 70.89 -5.16 7.13
CA GLY A 10 71.35 -4.74 5.81
C GLY A 10 71.47 -5.82 4.72
N ILE A 11 70.36 -6.29 4.13
CA ILE A 11 70.37 -6.98 2.82
C ILE A 11 69.07 -6.63 2.08
N PHE A 12 69.15 -6.13 0.84
CA PHE A 12 68.57 -6.77 -0.36
C PHE A 12 68.61 -5.83 -1.58
N PHE A 13 69.57 -6.10 -2.46
CA PHE A 13 69.57 -5.72 -3.88
C PHE A 13 69.66 -7.03 -4.67
N LEU A 14 68.55 -7.50 -5.27
CA LEU A 14 68.51 -8.25 -6.54
C LEU A 14 67.07 -8.69 -6.85
N SER A 15 66.40 -8.01 -7.79
CA SER A 15 65.32 -8.57 -8.64
C SER A 15 64.69 -7.47 -9.51
N ILE A 16 65.46 -6.96 -10.48
CA ILE A 16 64.91 -6.22 -11.62
C ILE A 16 64.94 -7.17 -12.81
N SER A 17 63.83 -7.88 -13.03
CA SER A 17 63.37 -8.45 -14.30
C SER A 17 62.30 -9.50 -13.98
N VAL A 18 61.08 -9.32 -14.54
CA VAL A 18 59.84 -10.13 -14.42
C VAL A 18 58.69 -9.44 -13.65
N ALA A 19 58.48 -8.14 -13.87
CA ALA A 19 57.30 -7.43 -13.37
C ALA A 19 56.70 -6.43 -14.39
N LEU A 20 56.83 -6.70 -15.68
CA LEU A 20 56.38 -5.80 -16.76
C LEU A 20 55.53 -6.46 -17.85
N PHE A 21 54.98 -7.66 -17.61
CA PHE A 21 54.15 -8.36 -18.60
C PHE A 21 52.82 -8.95 -18.07
N PHE A 22 52.36 -8.55 -16.88
CA PHE A 22 51.07 -9.00 -16.32
C PHE A 22 50.21 -7.86 -15.75
N SER A 23 50.35 -6.65 -16.27
CA SER A 23 49.58 -5.46 -15.83
C SER A 23 48.49 -5.02 -16.81
N PHE A 24 48.22 -5.78 -17.88
CA PHE A 24 47.32 -5.35 -18.98
C PHE A 24 46.10 -6.25 -19.25
N LEU A 25 45.63 -7.02 -18.28
CA LEU A 25 44.34 -7.75 -18.40
C LEU A 25 43.59 -7.82 -17.06
N TYR A 26 43.35 -6.66 -16.44
CA TYR A 26 42.19 -6.52 -15.56
C TYR A 26 41.16 -5.71 -16.34
N PRO A 27 40.01 -6.28 -16.73
CA PRO A 27 38.88 -5.44 -17.04
C PRO A 27 38.48 -4.81 -15.71
N THR A 28 39.01 -3.61 -15.45
CA THR A 28 38.30 -2.66 -14.62
C THR A 28 36.93 -2.55 -15.26
N SER A 29 35.94 -3.15 -14.63
CA SER A 29 34.55 -2.92 -14.98
C SER A 29 34.31 -1.43 -14.79
N ILE A 30 34.48 -0.68 -15.87
CA ILE A 30 34.00 0.69 -15.97
C ILE A 30 32.53 0.59 -15.58
N ALA A 31 32.18 1.18 -14.44
CA ALA A 31 30.80 1.44 -14.12
C ALA A 31 30.23 2.14 -15.35
N SER A 32 29.26 1.51 -16.02
CA SER A 32 28.56 2.08 -17.15
C SER A 32 28.34 3.56 -16.87
N GLN A 33 29.00 4.45 -17.62
CA GLN A 33 28.62 5.85 -17.64
C GLN A 33 27.10 5.85 -17.86
N ASP A 34 26.36 6.48 -16.95
CA ASP A 34 24.93 6.66 -17.15
C ASP A 34 24.77 7.43 -18.45
N SER A 35 24.30 6.76 -19.50
CA SER A 35 24.01 7.40 -20.76
C SER A 35 22.93 8.44 -20.50
N PHE A 36 23.26 9.72 -20.67
CA PHE A 36 22.26 10.78 -20.61
C PHE A 36 21.18 10.54 -21.64
N HIS A 37 19.98 11.03 -21.37
CA HIS A 37 18.89 10.98 -22.33
C HIS A 37 19.24 11.88 -23.53
N GLU A 38 18.70 11.55 -24.71
CA GLU A 38 18.77 12.45 -25.87
C GLU A 38 17.96 13.74 -25.60
N LYS A 39 18.29 14.83 -26.27
CA LYS A 39 17.50 16.07 -26.14
C LYS A 39 16.06 15.82 -26.57
N ILE A 40 15.11 16.26 -25.75
CA ILE A 40 13.67 16.15 -26.02
C ILE A 40 13.05 17.52 -26.22
N ILE A 41 12.08 17.60 -27.11
CA ILE A 41 11.24 18.78 -27.30
C ILE A 41 9.97 18.56 -26.49
N LEU A 42 9.78 19.35 -25.43
CA LEU A 42 8.54 19.31 -24.65
C LEU A 42 7.37 19.82 -25.48
N LYS A 43 6.21 19.17 -25.35
CA LYS A 43 4.99 19.51 -26.08
C LYS A 43 3.82 19.71 -25.13
N GLY A 44 2.95 20.65 -25.48
CA GLY A 44 1.68 20.86 -24.80
C GLY A 44 0.65 19.79 -25.16
N CYS A 45 -0.52 19.84 -24.52
CA CYS A 45 -1.65 18.96 -24.85
C CYS A 45 -2.19 19.17 -26.27
N ASP A 46 -1.94 20.34 -26.86
CA ASP A 46 -2.24 20.68 -28.26
C ASP A 46 -1.22 20.07 -29.26
N GLY A 47 -0.18 19.42 -28.77
CA GLY A 47 0.88 18.80 -29.57
C GLY A 47 1.97 19.76 -30.06
N ASN A 48 1.85 21.06 -29.78
CA ASN A 48 2.83 22.05 -30.21
C ASN A 48 4.06 22.04 -29.29
N PRO A 49 5.28 22.31 -29.82
CA PRO A 49 6.47 22.53 -29.01
C PRO A 49 6.26 23.66 -28.00
N LEU A 50 6.69 23.44 -26.76
CA LEU A 50 6.69 24.43 -25.71
C LEU A 50 7.96 25.29 -25.79
N THR A 51 7.85 26.51 -25.26
CA THR A 51 8.94 27.47 -25.06
C THR A 51 8.88 27.99 -23.63
N LEU A 52 9.88 28.78 -23.21
CA LEU A 52 9.91 29.39 -21.87
C LEU A 52 8.70 30.31 -21.61
N GLU A 53 8.12 30.89 -22.66
CA GLU A 53 6.97 31.79 -22.60
C GLU A 53 5.62 31.04 -22.59
N SER A 54 5.62 29.73 -22.85
CA SER A 54 4.40 28.93 -22.92
C SER A 54 3.66 28.89 -21.58
N LYS A 55 2.32 28.95 -21.64
CA LYS A 55 1.42 28.99 -20.46
C LYS A 55 0.51 27.77 -20.32
N ILE A 56 0.61 26.83 -21.25
CA ILE A 56 -0.13 25.56 -21.20
C ILE A 56 0.72 24.48 -20.52
N PRO A 57 0.10 23.50 -19.84
CA PRO A 57 0.83 22.41 -19.20
C PRO A 57 1.46 21.48 -20.24
N TYR A 58 2.59 20.87 -19.86
CA TYR A 58 3.26 19.85 -20.66
C TYR A 58 2.43 18.55 -20.68
N SER A 59 2.41 17.89 -21.83
CA SER A 59 1.78 16.58 -22.02
C SER A 59 2.86 15.49 -22.07
N PRO A 60 2.93 14.58 -21.08
CA PRO A 60 3.74 13.36 -21.17
C PRO A 60 3.45 12.54 -22.43
N ARG A 61 2.17 12.42 -22.82
CA ARG A 61 1.77 11.64 -24.00
C ARG A 61 2.34 12.22 -25.28
N LYS A 62 2.21 13.54 -25.49
CA LYS A 62 2.71 14.19 -26.73
C LYS A 62 4.23 14.31 -26.73
N THR A 63 4.84 14.48 -25.56
CA THR A 63 6.30 14.62 -25.41
C THR A 63 7.01 13.26 -25.49
N CYS A 64 6.82 12.41 -24.48
CA CYS A 64 7.52 11.13 -24.35
C CYS A 64 6.95 10.09 -25.32
N GLY A 65 5.63 10.11 -25.56
CA GLY A 65 4.98 9.23 -26.54
C GLY A 65 5.38 9.49 -27.99
N GLY A 66 6.08 10.59 -28.28
CA GLY A 66 6.69 10.82 -29.60
C GLY A 66 7.90 9.93 -29.89
N CYS A 67 8.58 9.44 -28.85
CA CYS A 67 9.78 8.60 -28.96
C CYS A 67 9.61 7.20 -28.33
N HIS A 68 8.64 7.05 -27.42
CA HIS A 68 8.36 5.81 -26.71
C HIS A 68 6.93 5.34 -26.97
N ASP A 69 6.73 4.03 -26.98
CA ASP A 69 5.39 3.44 -27.09
C ASP A 69 4.61 3.69 -25.79
N TYR A 70 3.91 4.82 -25.74
CA TYR A 70 3.15 5.26 -24.57
C TYR A 70 2.08 4.24 -24.18
N ASP A 71 1.39 3.64 -25.15
CA ASP A 71 0.32 2.69 -24.89
C ASP A 71 0.88 1.37 -24.32
N GLN A 72 2.03 0.89 -24.82
CA GLN A 72 2.72 -0.25 -24.22
C GLN A 72 3.19 0.06 -22.79
N ILE A 73 3.79 1.23 -22.55
CA ILE A 73 4.28 1.63 -21.24
C ILE A 73 3.13 1.71 -20.23
N THR A 74 2.01 2.31 -20.62
CA THR A 74 0.86 2.52 -19.74
C THR A 74 -0.01 1.28 -19.54
N ASN A 75 0.32 0.14 -20.17
CA ASN A 75 -0.28 -1.15 -19.82
C ASN A 75 0.21 -1.71 -18.47
N GLY A 76 1.28 -1.12 -17.89
CA GLY A 76 1.79 -1.49 -16.59
C GLY A 76 0.77 -1.30 -15.47
N TYR A 77 0.81 -2.19 -14.47
CA TYR A 77 -0.17 -2.14 -13.37
C TYR A 77 -0.24 -0.77 -12.68
N HIS A 78 0.89 -0.05 -12.49
CA HIS A 78 0.86 1.24 -11.80
C HIS A 78 0.00 2.29 -12.51
N PHE A 79 -0.13 2.18 -13.84
CA PHE A 79 -0.96 3.05 -14.68
C PHE A 79 -2.39 2.55 -14.87
N GLN A 80 -2.66 1.27 -14.60
CA GLN A 80 -3.99 0.66 -14.82
C GLN A 80 -4.74 0.35 -13.53
N GLN A 81 -4.02 0.13 -12.42
CA GLN A 81 -4.57 -0.15 -11.09
C GLN A 81 -5.65 -1.24 -11.06
N GLY A 82 -5.55 -2.25 -11.93
CA GLY A 82 -6.51 -3.35 -12.05
C GLY A 82 -7.61 -3.15 -13.09
N ARG A 83 -7.68 -1.99 -13.76
CA ARG A 83 -8.60 -1.72 -14.87
C ARG A 83 -8.46 -2.74 -16.00
N THR A 84 -7.22 -3.15 -16.29
CA THR A 84 -6.88 -4.11 -17.35
C THR A 84 -6.18 -5.35 -16.82
N ASP A 85 -6.22 -6.43 -17.59
CA ASP A 85 -5.40 -7.63 -17.37
C ASP A 85 -3.99 -7.49 -17.95
N GLY A 86 -3.19 -8.56 -17.87
CA GLY A 86 -1.81 -8.57 -18.37
C GLY A 86 -1.66 -8.41 -19.89
N THR A 87 -2.75 -8.51 -20.65
CA THR A 87 -2.78 -8.31 -22.11
C THR A 87 -3.19 -6.88 -22.51
N GLY A 88 -3.56 -6.04 -21.53
CA GLY A 88 -4.11 -4.71 -21.77
C GLY A 88 -5.62 -4.71 -22.01
N LYS A 89 -6.29 -5.86 -21.98
CA LYS A 89 -7.75 -5.93 -22.10
C LYS A 89 -8.42 -5.34 -20.86
N ILE A 90 -9.41 -4.48 -21.05
CA ILE A 90 -10.24 -3.93 -19.97
C ILE A 90 -11.04 -5.08 -19.35
N VAL A 91 -10.87 -5.28 -18.03
CA VAL A 91 -11.53 -6.34 -17.26
C VAL A 91 -12.37 -5.81 -16.10
N ILE A 92 -12.23 -4.53 -15.75
CA ILE A 92 -13.09 -3.89 -14.76
C ILE A 92 -14.56 -3.98 -15.19
N SER A 93 -15.43 -4.45 -14.30
CA SER A 93 -16.83 -4.72 -14.62
C SER A 93 -17.70 -4.77 -13.36
N ASP A 94 -18.97 -4.38 -13.50
CA ASP A 94 -19.99 -4.50 -12.43
C ASP A 94 -20.32 -5.95 -12.07
N THR A 95 -19.84 -6.91 -12.87
CA THR A 95 -20.02 -8.35 -12.69
C THR A 95 -18.70 -9.08 -12.45
N PHE A 96 -17.62 -8.35 -12.15
CA PHE A 96 -16.26 -8.91 -12.04
C PHE A 96 -16.16 -10.01 -10.98
N ASP A 97 -16.73 -9.81 -9.80
CA ASP A 97 -16.72 -10.78 -8.70
C ASP A 97 -18.15 -11.16 -8.30
N PRO A 98 -18.63 -12.37 -8.66
CA PRO A 98 -19.99 -12.79 -8.33
C PRO A 98 -20.19 -13.07 -6.82
N LYS A 99 -19.11 -13.35 -6.08
CA LYS A 99 -19.18 -13.58 -4.62
C LYS A 99 -19.21 -12.26 -3.86
N TYR A 100 -18.44 -11.28 -4.32
CA TYR A 100 -18.38 -9.95 -3.74
C TYR A 100 -18.70 -8.90 -4.81
N PRO A 101 -19.99 -8.65 -5.12
CA PRO A 101 -20.42 -7.82 -6.27
C PRO A 101 -19.99 -6.34 -6.24
N TRP A 102 -19.37 -5.91 -5.14
CA TRP A 102 -18.78 -4.59 -4.98
C TRP A 102 -17.29 -4.53 -5.37
N ASN A 103 -16.66 -5.67 -5.65
CA ASN A 103 -15.35 -5.72 -6.30
C ASN A 103 -15.55 -5.64 -7.81
N LEU A 104 -15.10 -4.54 -8.40
CA LEU A 104 -15.19 -4.29 -9.83
C LEU A 104 -13.94 -4.72 -10.60
N SER A 105 -12.81 -4.90 -9.91
CA SER A 105 -11.55 -5.33 -10.49
C SER A 105 -10.66 -6.03 -9.46
N SER A 106 -9.49 -6.51 -9.88
CA SER A 106 -8.51 -7.13 -8.98
C SER A 106 -7.59 -6.12 -8.27
N GLY A 107 -7.55 -4.87 -8.72
CA GLY A 107 -6.59 -3.85 -8.25
C GLY A 107 -7.26 -2.67 -7.55
N MET A 108 -6.47 -1.68 -7.13
CA MET A 108 -6.95 -0.52 -6.35
C MET A 108 -8.17 0.16 -7.00
N TYR A 109 -8.15 0.32 -8.32
CA TYR A 109 -9.25 0.90 -9.06
C TYR A 109 -10.32 -0.17 -9.33
N GLY A 110 -11.15 -0.43 -8.31
CA GLY A 110 -12.31 -1.31 -8.39
C GLY A 110 -12.37 -2.39 -7.31
N ARG A 111 -11.25 -2.83 -6.74
CA ARG A 111 -11.27 -3.76 -5.59
C ARG A 111 -11.56 -3.02 -4.30
N TYR A 112 -12.53 -3.53 -3.56
CA TYR A 112 -12.84 -3.03 -2.24
C TYR A 112 -11.96 -3.69 -1.16
N THR A 113 -11.65 -2.94 -0.10
CA THR A 113 -11.01 -3.49 1.10
C THR A 113 -11.48 -2.77 2.36
N VAL A 114 -11.80 -3.52 3.41
CA VAL A 114 -12.09 -2.96 4.73
C VAL A 114 -10.82 -2.40 5.41
N ALA A 115 -9.64 -2.69 4.88
CA ALA A 115 -8.39 -2.03 5.26
C ALA A 115 -8.17 -0.70 4.51
N SER A 116 -9.23 0.05 4.23
CA SER A 116 -9.17 1.38 3.62
C SER A 116 -9.57 2.42 4.65
N MET A 117 -8.79 3.50 4.82
CA MET A 117 -9.02 4.53 5.84
C MET A 117 -10.37 5.26 5.73
N ASN A 118 -11.14 5.08 4.66
CA ASN A 118 -12.45 5.72 4.48
C ASN A 118 -13.57 4.75 4.08
N LEU A 119 -13.31 3.43 4.11
CA LEU A 119 -14.19 2.36 3.59
C LEU A 119 -14.85 2.68 2.24
N SER A 120 -14.25 3.53 1.42
CA SER A 120 -14.92 3.95 0.19
C SER A 120 -14.72 2.93 -0.93
N GLN A 121 -15.73 2.83 -1.77
CA GLN A 121 -15.81 1.93 -2.92
C GLN A 121 -15.95 2.73 -4.22
N LEU A 122 -15.31 2.24 -5.28
CA LEU A 122 -15.61 2.71 -6.63
C LEU A 122 -17.03 2.28 -6.97
N SER A 123 -17.88 3.24 -7.30
CA SER A 123 -19.27 2.99 -7.67
C SER A 123 -19.33 2.15 -8.95
N LYS A 124 -20.40 1.35 -9.10
CA LYS A 124 -20.66 0.62 -10.34
C LYS A 124 -20.68 1.55 -11.54
N LYS A 125 -20.40 1.02 -12.72
CA LYS A 125 -20.48 1.79 -13.96
C LYS A 125 -21.91 2.26 -14.19
N VAL A 126 -22.90 1.40 -13.94
CA VAL A 126 -24.32 1.76 -14.02
C VAL A 126 -24.99 1.50 -12.67
N ASN A 127 -25.63 2.54 -12.12
CA ASN A 127 -26.32 2.48 -10.83
C ASN A 127 -27.82 2.75 -11.04
N GLN A 128 -28.65 2.23 -10.14
CA GLN A 128 -30.11 2.41 -10.19
C GLN A 128 -30.59 3.58 -9.33
N HIS A 129 -29.88 3.86 -8.24
CA HIS A 129 -30.22 4.94 -7.32
C HIS A 129 -28.98 5.73 -6.88
N PRO A 130 -29.12 7.04 -6.57
CA PRO A 130 -28.08 7.85 -5.95
C PRO A 130 -27.41 7.21 -4.73
N SER A 131 -28.20 6.52 -3.91
CA SER A 131 -27.76 5.80 -2.70
C SER A 131 -26.71 4.70 -2.96
N GLU A 132 -26.58 4.23 -4.21
CA GLU A 132 -25.60 3.21 -4.59
C GLU A 132 -24.24 3.80 -4.96
N ILE A 133 -24.16 5.12 -5.20
CA ILE A 133 -22.93 5.77 -5.65
C ILE A 133 -22.16 6.26 -4.42
N ASP A 134 -21.05 5.61 -4.15
CA ASP A 134 -20.11 6.01 -3.10
C ASP A 134 -19.03 6.98 -3.64
N LYS A 135 -18.24 6.56 -4.64
CA LYS A 135 -17.23 7.43 -5.27
C LYS A 135 -17.19 7.22 -6.77
N SER A 136 -17.23 8.33 -7.49
CA SER A 136 -16.99 8.30 -8.93
C SER A 136 -15.51 8.09 -9.24
N SER A 137 -15.22 7.73 -10.50
CA SER A 137 -13.84 7.64 -10.99
C SER A 137 -13.09 8.97 -10.85
N PHE A 138 -13.78 10.09 -11.01
CA PHE A 138 -13.22 11.43 -10.75
C PHE A 138 -12.76 11.57 -9.30
N SER A 139 -13.61 11.19 -8.34
CA SER A 139 -13.28 11.22 -6.91
C SER A 139 -12.12 10.28 -6.57
N PHE A 140 -12.02 9.14 -7.26
CA PHE A 140 -10.88 8.23 -7.14
C PHE A 140 -9.58 8.85 -7.66
N VAL A 141 -9.59 9.53 -8.82
CA VAL A 141 -8.39 10.22 -9.33
C VAL A 141 -8.00 11.36 -8.38
N GLN A 142 -8.96 12.12 -7.87
CA GLN A 142 -8.71 13.18 -6.90
C GLN A 142 -8.07 12.66 -5.59
N ALA A 143 -8.57 11.54 -5.07
CA ALA A 143 -8.14 11.01 -3.77
C ALA A 143 -6.90 10.11 -3.84
N CYS A 144 -6.74 9.34 -4.92
CA CYS A 144 -5.69 8.33 -5.05
C CYS A 144 -4.65 8.70 -6.12
N GLY A 145 -4.93 9.65 -7.01
CA GLY A 145 -4.04 10.03 -8.10
C GLY A 145 -2.69 10.55 -7.60
N GLY A 146 -2.62 11.19 -6.43
CA GLY A 146 -1.35 11.67 -5.87
C GLY A 146 -0.30 10.57 -5.65
N CYS A 147 -0.75 9.34 -5.35
CA CYS A 147 0.11 8.18 -5.12
C CYS A 147 0.38 7.34 -6.39
N HIS A 148 -0.14 7.75 -7.55
CA HIS A 148 -0.08 6.99 -8.79
C HIS A 148 0.35 7.88 -9.96
N PRO A 149 1.07 7.33 -10.96
CA PRO A 149 1.67 8.14 -12.02
C PRO A 149 0.67 8.72 -13.01
N GLY A 150 -0.63 8.50 -12.84
CA GLY A 150 -1.63 8.77 -13.86
C GLY A 150 -1.69 7.63 -14.88
N GLY A 151 -2.15 7.91 -16.09
CA GLY A 151 -2.32 6.89 -17.12
C GLY A 151 -3.65 6.13 -16.99
N GLY A 152 -3.99 5.33 -18.00
CA GLY A 152 -5.02 4.27 -17.88
C GLY A 152 -6.29 4.68 -17.13
N TRP A 153 -6.40 4.28 -15.85
CA TRP A 153 -7.56 4.53 -14.99
C TRP A 153 -7.87 6.02 -14.70
N SER A 154 -6.93 6.93 -14.95
CA SER A 154 -7.12 8.37 -14.82
C SER A 154 -7.20 9.12 -16.15
N GLU A 155 -7.15 8.39 -17.26
CA GLU A 155 -7.34 8.92 -18.62
C GLU A 155 -8.64 8.43 -19.26
N TYR A 156 -8.95 7.15 -19.06
CA TYR A 156 -10.00 6.46 -19.80
C TYR A 156 -11.10 5.94 -18.89
N ASP A 157 -12.34 6.11 -19.34
CA ASP A 157 -13.51 5.49 -18.76
C ASP A 157 -13.46 3.96 -18.86
N ARG A 158 -14.41 3.29 -18.21
CA ARG A 158 -14.47 1.81 -18.18
C ARG A 158 -14.89 1.20 -19.52
N ARG A 159 -15.23 2.00 -20.53
CA ARG A 159 -15.50 1.59 -21.90
C ARG A 159 -14.32 1.81 -22.84
N GLY A 160 -13.26 2.48 -22.39
CA GLY A 160 -12.04 2.72 -23.17
C GLY A 160 -11.99 4.08 -23.86
N HIS A 161 -12.92 4.98 -23.59
CA HIS A 161 -12.90 6.34 -24.13
C HIS A 161 -12.25 7.30 -23.14
N LEU A 162 -11.61 8.36 -23.62
CA LEU A 162 -11.11 9.42 -22.74
C LEU A 162 -12.25 9.97 -21.89
N TYR A 163 -12.02 10.22 -20.60
CA TYR A 163 -13.05 10.87 -19.78
C TYR A 163 -13.48 12.20 -20.40
N TYR A 164 -12.49 12.96 -20.87
CA TYR A 164 -12.65 14.18 -21.65
C TYR A 164 -11.48 14.33 -22.62
N ASP A 165 -11.81 14.59 -23.88
CA ASP A 165 -10.84 14.87 -24.95
C ASP A 165 -10.71 16.40 -25.12
N GLU A 166 -9.51 16.90 -24.85
CA GLU A 166 -9.18 18.32 -24.94
C GLU A 166 -9.11 18.84 -26.38
N GLU A 167 -8.82 17.99 -27.37
CA GLU A 167 -8.75 18.39 -28.78
C GLU A 167 -10.16 18.52 -29.34
N SER A 168 -11.01 17.51 -29.15
CA SER A 168 -12.38 17.51 -29.67
C SER A 168 -13.42 18.18 -28.78
N LYS A 169 -13.06 18.53 -27.53
CA LYS A 169 -13.96 19.08 -26.49
C LYS A 169 -15.17 18.19 -26.22
N LYS A 170 -14.97 16.86 -26.25
CA LYS A 170 -16.01 15.85 -26.04
C LYS A 170 -15.72 14.98 -24.84
N PHE A 171 -16.80 14.52 -24.20
CA PHE A 171 -16.73 13.51 -23.13
C PHE A 171 -16.89 12.11 -23.72
N GLY A 172 -16.17 11.12 -23.16
CA GLY A 172 -16.21 9.73 -23.63
C GLY A 172 -17.59 9.05 -23.56
N TYR A 173 -18.47 9.45 -22.64
CA TYR A 173 -19.84 8.92 -22.62
C TYR A 173 -20.61 9.27 -23.91
N LYS A 174 -20.30 10.39 -24.57
CA LYS A 174 -20.94 10.77 -25.84
C LYS A 174 -20.54 9.82 -26.96
N ASP A 175 -19.29 9.41 -27.01
CA ASP A 175 -18.77 8.50 -28.03
C ASP A 175 -19.34 7.08 -27.87
N SER A 176 -19.66 6.68 -26.63
CA SER A 176 -20.31 5.41 -26.34
C SER A 176 -21.84 5.45 -26.31
N GLY A 177 -22.46 6.58 -26.69
CA GLY A 177 -23.91 6.77 -26.68
C GLY A 177 -24.55 6.68 -25.28
N GLY A 178 -23.76 6.85 -24.22
CA GLY A 178 -24.19 6.73 -22.82
C GLY A 178 -24.74 8.01 -22.23
N SER A 179 -25.34 7.88 -21.04
CA SER A 179 -25.75 9.00 -20.19
C SER A 179 -24.76 9.16 -19.04
N PRO A 180 -24.39 10.39 -18.64
CA PRO A 180 -23.55 10.63 -17.47
C PRO A 180 -24.34 10.52 -16.15
N LEU A 181 -25.67 10.34 -16.19
CA LEU A 181 -26.52 10.22 -15.00
C LEU A 181 -26.44 8.81 -14.41
N LEU A 182 -26.19 8.71 -13.10
CA LEU A 182 -25.98 7.46 -12.36
C LEU A 182 -24.83 6.60 -12.92
N ASP A 183 -23.91 7.23 -13.65
CA ASP A 183 -22.72 6.59 -14.19
C ASP A 183 -21.56 6.81 -13.22
N GLY A 184 -21.00 5.71 -12.67
CA GLY A 184 -19.91 5.77 -11.70
C GLY A 184 -18.62 6.39 -12.21
N ASP A 185 -18.49 6.67 -13.51
CA ASP A 185 -17.37 7.43 -14.08
C ASP A 185 -17.62 8.94 -14.11
N TYR A 186 -18.89 9.36 -14.18
CA TYR A 186 -19.28 10.73 -14.53
C TYR A 186 -20.18 11.43 -13.51
N THR A 187 -20.80 10.71 -12.56
CA THR A 187 -21.65 11.30 -11.51
C THR A 187 -21.01 11.23 -10.12
N PRO A 188 -20.49 12.34 -9.56
CA PRO A 188 -20.09 12.42 -8.17
C PRO A 188 -21.32 12.61 -7.27
N PHE A 189 -21.55 11.73 -6.30
CA PHE A 189 -22.68 11.83 -5.36
C PHE A 189 -22.29 12.06 -3.91
N ASN A 190 -21.00 12.16 -3.62
CA ASN A 190 -20.45 12.35 -2.28
C ASN A 190 -21.01 13.59 -1.57
N ASN A 191 -21.56 14.56 -2.33
CA ASN A 191 -22.11 15.82 -1.81
C ASN A 191 -23.64 15.92 -1.94
N GLY A 192 -24.33 14.85 -2.35
CA GLY A 192 -25.80 14.77 -2.31
C GLY A 192 -26.58 15.44 -3.45
N ASN A 193 -25.92 16.04 -4.45
CA ASN A 193 -26.61 16.59 -5.62
C ASN A 193 -26.56 15.60 -6.79
N ALA A 194 -27.75 15.19 -7.29
CA ALA A 194 -27.87 14.27 -8.41
C ALA A 194 -27.56 14.87 -9.78
N ASP A 195 -27.55 16.20 -9.86
CA ASP A 195 -27.28 16.94 -11.08
C ASP A 195 -25.80 17.30 -11.26
N ASP A 196 -24.98 17.08 -10.23
CA ASP A 196 -23.55 17.33 -10.29
C ASP A 196 -22.88 16.34 -11.26
N ARG A 197 -22.03 16.87 -12.14
CA ARG A 197 -21.22 16.09 -13.06
C ARG A 197 -19.75 16.19 -12.66
N ALA A 198 -19.03 15.11 -12.89
CA ALA A 198 -17.58 15.11 -12.74
C ALA A 198 -16.98 16.13 -13.72
N PRO A 199 -16.27 17.18 -13.25
CA PRO A 199 -15.83 18.29 -14.07
C PRO A 199 -14.55 17.96 -14.86
N TRP A 200 -14.57 16.86 -15.61
CA TRP A 200 -13.45 16.42 -16.44
C TRP A 200 -13.07 17.44 -17.53
N ASP A 201 -14.02 18.26 -17.97
CA ASP A 201 -13.85 19.36 -18.91
C ASP A 201 -13.03 20.53 -18.33
N GLN A 202 -13.03 20.67 -17.01
CA GLN A 202 -12.25 21.70 -16.30
C GLN A 202 -10.92 21.13 -15.80
N SER A 203 -10.92 19.92 -15.26
CA SER A 203 -9.72 19.29 -14.70
C SER A 203 -8.74 18.78 -15.76
N GLY A 204 -9.26 18.40 -16.93
CA GLY A 204 -8.60 17.50 -17.85
C GLY A 204 -8.42 16.09 -17.26
N VAL A 205 -7.72 15.23 -17.98
CA VAL A 205 -7.31 13.90 -17.51
C VAL A 205 -5.90 13.93 -16.90
N SER A 206 -5.56 12.91 -16.10
CA SER A 206 -4.19 12.74 -15.61
C SER A 206 -3.45 11.74 -16.49
N GLU A 207 -2.66 12.25 -17.43
CA GLU A 207 -1.74 11.46 -18.25
C GLU A 207 -0.68 10.74 -17.40
N ALA A 208 -0.07 9.70 -17.97
CA ALA A 208 1.03 8.96 -17.39
C ALA A 208 2.29 9.83 -17.31
N ASP A 209 2.51 10.34 -16.12
CA ASP A 209 3.64 11.19 -15.80
C ASP A 209 4.93 10.37 -15.75
N CYS A 210 5.75 10.51 -16.78
CA CYS A 210 7.01 9.77 -16.89
C CYS A 210 8.04 10.28 -15.87
N PHE A 211 8.01 11.57 -15.53
CA PHE A 211 8.94 12.18 -14.58
C PHE A 211 8.65 11.81 -13.14
N PHE A 212 7.44 11.33 -12.85
CA PHE A 212 7.11 10.62 -11.61
C PHE A 212 8.24 9.62 -11.26
N CYS A 213 8.63 8.74 -12.17
CA CYS A 213 9.67 7.74 -11.91
C CYS A 213 11.07 8.17 -12.36
N HIS A 214 11.15 9.00 -13.41
CA HIS A 214 12.39 9.24 -14.14
C HIS A 214 13.02 10.62 -13.88
N LEU A 215 12.46 11.45 -13.00
CA LEU A 215 13.06 12.72 -12.59
C LEU A 215 13.45 12.69 -11.11
N LYS A 216 14.70 13.05 -10.82
CA LYS A 216 15.17 13.22 -9.44
C LYS A 216 14.66 14.56 -8.89
N GLY A 217 14.25 14.60 -7.63
CA GLY A 217 13.76 15.84 -6.99
C GLY A 217 12.34 16.23 -7.37
N TYR A 218 11.60 15.33 -8.05
CA TYR A 218 10.22 15.51 -8.44
C TYR A 218 9.32 15.95 -7.26
N LEU A 219 8.46 16.94 -7.48
CA LEU A 219 7.62 17.60 -6.46
C LEU A 219 6.33 16.82 -6.16
N TRP A 220 6.49 15.74 -5.39
CA TRP A 220 5.42 14.80 -5.06
C TRP A 220 4.21 15.42 -4.36
N LYS A 221 4.46 16.24 -3.34
CA LYS A 221 3.41 16.78 -2.47
C LYS A 221 2.60 17.84 -3.19
N GLU A 222 3.28 18.65 -3.99
CA GLU A 222 2.73 19.69 -4.83
C GLU A 222 1.84 19.06 -5.90
N ARG A 223 2.34 18.03 -6.60
CA ARG A 223 1.55 17.26 -7.58
C ARG A 223 0.33 16.59 -6.94
N GLU A 224 0.47 16.01 -5.74
CA GLU A 224 -0.65 15.46 -4.99
C GLU A 224 -1.70 16.54 -4.66
N ALA A 225 -1.27 17.70 -4.16
CA ALA A 225 -2.16 18.83 -3.88
C ALA A 225 -2.84 19.35 -5.16
N THR A 226 -2.17 19.34 -6.31
CA THR A 226 -2.73 19.68 -7.63
C THR A 226 -3.86 18.74 -8.01
N LEU A 227 -3.68 17.43 -7.84
CA LEU A 227 -4.72 16.43 -8.11
C LEU A 227 -5.88 16.56 -7.12
N ARG A 228 -5.61 16.76 -5.82
CA ARG A 228 -6.67 17.06 -4.84
C ARG A 228 -7.44 18.34 -5.18
N GLY A 229 -6.74 19.33 -5.75
CA GLY A 229 -7.30 20.58 -6.28
C GLY A 229 -8.11 20.45 -7.57
N LYS A 230 -8.23 19.24 -8.13
CA LYS A 230 -8.93 18.96 -9.41
C LYS A 230 -8.23 19.53 -10.65
N PHE A 231 -6.92 19.79 -10.61
CA PHE A 231 -6.13 20.27 -11.74
C PHE A 231 -5.37 19.13 -12.43
N PHE A 232 -6.08 18.07 -12.83
CA PHE A 232 -5.46 16.78 -13.20
C PHE A 232 -4.42 16.88 -14.33
N LYS A 233 -4.71 17.63 -15.40
CA LYS A 233 -3.77 17.81 -16.54
C LYS A 233 -2.50 18.58 -16.19
N TYR A 234 -2.52 19.36 -15.10
CA TYR A 234 -1.38 20.15 -14.65
C TYR A 234 -0.43 19.36 -13.75
N GLY A 235 -0.87 18.21 -13.23
CA GLY A 235 -0.09 17.37 -12.32
C GLY A 235 1.37 17.18 -12.78
N PRO A 236 1.62 16.71 -14.02
CA PRO A 236 2.97 16.53 -14.50
C PRO A 236 3.81 17.81 -14.52
N THR A 237 3.23 18.94 -14.93
CA THR A 237 3.94 20.23 -15.00
C THR A 237 4.32 20.73 -13.62
N VAL A 238 3.40 20.64 -12.65
CA VAL A 238 3.67 21.00 -11.26
C VAL A 238 4.73 20.10 -10.64
N GLY A 239 4.60 18.78 -10.85
CA GLY A 239 5.56 17.81 -10.31
C GLY A 239 6.97 17.95 -10.88
N ALA A 240 7.11 18.40 -12.12
CA ALA A 240 8.40 18.75 -12.71
C ALA A 240 8.96 20.10 -12.22
N GLY A 241 8.19 20.88 -11.46
CA GLY A 241 8.61 22.18 -10.92
C GLY A 241 8.41 23.37 -11.86
N TRP A 242 7.66 23.24 -12.95
CA TRP A 242 7.41 24.32 -13.92
C TRP A 242 6.12 25.09 -13.67
N ALA A 243 5.75 25.30 -12.40
CA ALA A 243 4.56 26.05 -12.05
C ALA A 243 4.68 26.75 -10.69
N ASP A 244 3.97 27.86 -10.54
CA ASP A 244 3.55 28.43 -9.26
C ASP A 244 2.17 27.87 -8.89
N ILE A 245 1.97 27.60 -7.60
CA ILE A 245 0.71 27.07 -7.08
C ILE A 245 0.24 27.89 -5.88
N LYS A 246 -1.09 28.07 -5.79
CA LYS A 246 -1.74 28.61 -4.60
C LYS A 246 -2.40 27.49 -3.82
N LEU A 247 -2.05 27.35 -2.54
CA LEU A 247 -2.52 26.28 -1.68
C LEU A 247 -3.60 26.75 -0.70
N SER A 248 -4.57 25.87 -0.44
CA SER A 248 -5.46 25.89 0.71
C SER A 248 -5.57 24.49 1.31
N HIS A 249 -6.48 24.30 2.29
CA HIS A 249 -6.74 23.01 2.91
C HIS A 249 -8.18 22.57 2.63
N ASP A 250 -8.39 21.27 2.44
CA ASP A 250 -9.72 20.66 2.39
C ASP A 250 -10.32 20.51 3.81
N GLU A 251 -11.56 20.02 3.88
CA GLU A 251 -12.27 19.80 5.16
C GLU A 251 -11.57 18.79 6.08
N SER A 252 -10.73 17.92 5.51
CA SER A 252 -9.92 16.95 6.25
C SER A 252 -8.53 17.49 6.61
N GLY A 253 -8.27 18.77 6.34
CA GLY A 253 -6.99 19.43 6.62
C GLY A 253 -5.88 19.09 5.64
N ASN A 254 -6.16 18.40 4.51
CA ASN A 254 -5.15 18.10 3.51
C ASN A 254 -4.94 19.28 2.57
N SER A 255 -3.70 19.53 2.17
CA SER A 255 -3.40 20.57 1.20
C SER A 255 -4.02 20.27 -0.18
N LYS A 256 -4.64 21.29 -0.78
CA LYS A 256 -5.17 21.29 -2.15
C LYS A 256 -4.74 22.57 -2.87
N VAL A 257 -4.57 22.49 -4.17
CA VAL A 257 -4.30 23.65 -5.02
C VAL A 257 -5.61 24.32 -5.43
N ASP A 258 -5.66 25.64 -5.38
CA ASP A 258 -6.78 26.45 -5.90
C ASP A 258 -6.45 27.12 -7.24
N GLU A 259 -5.17 27.31 -7.55
CA GLU A 259 -4.71 27.98 -8.77
C GLU A 259 -3.33 27.45 -9.19
N VAL A 260 -3.12 27.29 -10.49
CA VAL A 260 -1.84 26.89 -11.10
C VAL A 260 -1.45 27.88 -12.19
N THR A 261 -0.24 28.43 -12.08
CA THR A 261 0.36 29.29 -13.11
C THR A 261 1.61 28.63 -13.65
N VAL A 262 1.60 28.28 -14.94
CA VAL A 262 2.73 27.61 -15.59
C VAL A 262 3.88 28.60 -15.84
N ASP A 263 5.09 28.19 -15.45
CA ASP A 263 6.33 28.93 -15.63
C ASP A 263 7.51 27.98 -15.90
N TYR A 264 7.90 27.86 -17.17
CA TYR A 264 9.02 27.03 -17.62
C TYR A 264 10.39 27.70 -17.42
N SER A 265 10.44 28.96 -16.95
CA SER A 265 11.71 29.62 -16.62
C SER A 265 12.33 29.11 -15.32
N LYS A 266 11.54 28.42 -14.49
CA LYS A 266 11.98 27.73 -13.28
C LYS A 266 12.92 26.58 -13.58
N LYS A 267 13.99 26.45 -12.79
CA LYS A 267 15.09 25.48 -13.01
C LYS A 267 15.49 24.71 -11.76
N GLU A 268 14.81 24.93 -10.63
CA GLU A 268 15.17 24.35 -9.33
C GLU A 268 15.03 22.83 -9.31
N VAL A 269 14.05 22.30 -10.05
CA VAL A 269 13.75 20.87 -10.11
C VAL A 269 14.13 20.31 -11.47
N ALA A 270 13.53 20.86 -12.54
CA ALA A 270 13.82 20.49 -13.92
C ALA A 270 14.25 21.70 -14.73
N ASP A 271 15.42 21.62 -15.37
CA ASP A 271 15.86 22.67 -16.31
C ASP A 271 15.28 22.35 -17.69
N PHE A 272 14.31 23.15 -18.14
CA PHE A 272 13.63 22.99 -19.42
C PHE A 272 14.62 22.76 -20.59
N GLU A 273 15.74 23.48 -20.62
CA GLU A 273 16.70 23.45 -21.73
C GLU A 273 17.70 22.28 -21.64
N ASN A 274 17.96 21.79 -20.41
CA ASN A 274 18.96 20.75 -20.12
C ASN A 274 18.33 19.49 -19.49
N LEU A 275 17.03 19.31 -19.65
CA LEU A 275 16.26 18.24 -19.03
C LEU A 275 16.83 16.84 -19.31
N ASN A 276 17.43 16.67 -20.49
CA ASN A 276 17.98 15.40 -20.94
C ASN A 276 19.12 14.85 -20.05
N VAL A 277 19.81 15.71 -19.28
CA VAL A 277 20.83 15.26 -18.31
C VAL A 277 20.25 14.94 -16.93
N GLN A 278 18.98 15.28 -16.69
CA GLN A 278 18.29 15.08 -15.40
C GLN A 278 17.37 13.84 -15.42
N ILE A 279 16.99 13.35 -16.60
CA ILE A 279 16.20 12.13 -16.76
C ILE A 279 17.05 10.91 -16.41
N VAL A 280 16.62 10.15 -15.40
CA VAL A 280 17.33 8.93 -14.96
C VAL A 280 16.75 7.69 -15.62
N ARG A 281 17.62 6.82 -16.13
CA ARG A 281 17.19 5.53 -16.72
C ARG A 281 16.62 4.57 -15.67
N ARG A 282 17.22 4.55 -14.48
CA ARG A 282 16.81 3.68 -13.37
C ARG A 282 16.24 4.54 -12.26
N PRO A 283 14.94 4.40 -11.91
CA PRO A 283 14.34 5.14 -10.82
C PRO A 283 15.11 4.96 -9.52
N SER A 284 15.16 6.04 -8.74
CA SER A 284 15.73 5.99 -7.39
C SER A 284 14.72 5.40 -6.41
N ASP A 285 15.19 4.95 -5.25
CA ASP A 285 14.31 4.46 -4.18
C ASP A 285 13.39 5.57 -3.67
N GLU A 286 13.83 6.82 -3.71
CA GLU A 286 13.04 8.00 -3.32
C GLU A 286 11.74 8.08 -4.13
N ASN A 287 11.81 7.90 -5.45
CA ASN A 287 10.62 7.94 -6.32
C ASN A 287 9.61 6.82 -5.98
N CYS A 288 10.07 5.66 -5.53
CA CYS A 288 9.20 4.58 -5.08
C CYS A 288 8.65 4.85 -3.67
N TRP A 289 9.52 5.34 -2.79
CA TRP A 289 9.27 5.53 -1.38
C TRP A 289 8.31 6.70 -1.12
N SER A 290 8.24 7.71 -1.98
CA SER A 290 7.27 8.81 -1.85
C SER A 290 5.82 8.36 -1.67
N CYS A 291 5.42 7.26 -2.32
CA CYS A 291 4.07 6.70 -2.18
C CYS A 291 4.05 5.47 -1.26
N HIS A 292 5.08 4.62 -1.34
CA HIS A 292 5.13 3.40 -0.53
C HIS A 292 5.38 3.67 0.96
N ALA A 293 6.08 4.76 1.32
CA ALA A 293 6.41 5.08 2.72
C ALA A 293 5.16 5.20 3.58
N VAL A 294 4.15 5.94 3.12
CA VAL A 294 2.92 6.15 3.89
C VAL A 294 2.11 4.87 3.97
N ALA A 295 1.84 4.23 2.82
CA ALA A 295 0.97 3.06 2.77
C ALA A 295 1.58 1.83 3.47
N ASP A 296 2.88 1.59 3.28
CA ASP A 296 3.58 0.49 3.93
C ASP A 296 4.02 0.84 5.36
N GLY A 297 4.35 2.09 5.66
CA GLY A 297 4.61 2.56 7.02
C GLY A 297 3.39 2.35 7.90
N LYS A 298 2.24 2.94 7.53
CA LYS A 298 0.99 2.81 8.29
C LYS A 298 0.54 1.36 8.44
N ARG A 299 0.52 0.57 7.36
CA ARG A 299 -0.04 -0.79 7.42
C ARG A 299 0.90 -1.84 8.00
N ARG A 300 2.22 -1.62 7.95
CA ARG A 300 3.23 -2.65 8.23
C ARG A 300 4.38 -2.20 9.13
N GLY A 301 4.48 -0.93 9.50
CA GLY A 301 5.64 -0.36 10.18
C GLY A 301 6.91 -0.42 9.32
N ARG A 302 6.76 -0.47 7.98
CA ARG A 302 7.88 -0.68 7.07
C ARG A 302 8.83 0.51 7.10
N GLN A 303 10.12 0.24 7.17
CA GLN A 303 11.18 1.21 6.92
C GLN A 303 12.13 0.67 5.85
N TRP A 304 12.70 1.58 5.08
CA TRP A 304 13.69 1.26 4.04
C TRP A 304 14.85 2.24 4.12
N ASN A 305 15.84 1.87 4.93
CA ASN A 305 17.08 2.62 5.12
C ASN A 305 18.20 1.69 5.62
N SER A 306 19.42 2.20 5.67
CA SER A 306 20.61 1.42 6.02
C SER A 306 20.66 0.97 7.48
N GLU A 307 19.86 1.57 8.36
CA GLU A 307 19.81 1.22 9.79
C GLU A 307 18.86 0.06 10.06
N THR A 308 17.83 -0.08 9.24
CA THR A 308 16.69 -0.99 9.49
C THR A 308 16.59 -2.15 8.52
N ASP A 309 17.25 -2.08 7.35
CA ASP A 309 17.27 -3.17 6.38
C ASP A 309 18.69 -3.45 5.87
N VAL A 310 19.16 -4.69 6.08
CA VAL A 310 20.50 -5.13 5.68
C VAL A 310 20.74 -5.03 4.18
N HIS A 311 19.70 -5.15 3.35
CA HIS A 311 19.87 -5.05 1.89
C HIS A 311 20.11 -3.60 1.49
N ASN A 312 19.34 -2.66 2.04
CA ASN A 312 19.57 -1.24 1.82
C ASN A 312 20.95 -0.82 2.33
N ALA A 313 21.37 -1.32 3.51
CA ALA A 313 22.71 -1.09 4.06
C ALA A 313 23.85 -1.61 3.16
N LYS A 314 23.57 -2.58 2.28
CA LYS A 314 24.51 -3.11 1.28
C LYS A 314 24.32 -2.50 -0.11
N GLY A 315 23.58 -1.40 -0.22
CA GLY A 315 23.39 -0.64 -1.45
C GLY A 315 22.40 -1.25 -2.44
N LEU A 316 21.56 -2.21 -2.01
CA LEU A 316 20.45 -2.67 -2.85
C LEU A 316 19.35 -1.61 -2.87
N ARG A 317 18.83 -1.38 -4.07
CA ARG A 317 17.68 -0.51 -4.38
C ARG A 317 16.39 -1.31 -4.55
N CYS A 318 15.23 -0.66 -4.50
CA CYS A 318 13.90 -1.28 -4.71
C CYS A 318 13.88 -2.14 -5.98
N ILE A 319 14.35 -1.59 -7.10
CA ILE A 319 14.40 -2.26 -8.40
C ILE A 319 15.41 -3.43 -8.48
N SER A 320 16.28 -3.61 -7.48
CA SER A 320 17.18 -4.76 -7.39
C SER A 320 16.40 -6.04 -7.10
N CYS A 321 15.31 -5.92 -6.32
CA CYS A 321 14.39 -7.01 -6.04
C CYS A 321 13.18 -6.98 -6.96
N HIS A 322 12.71 -5.78 -7.31
CA HIS A 322 11.50 -5.51 -8.11
C HIS A 322 11.84 -4.93 -9.50
N PRO A 323 12.52 -5.67 -10.40
CA PRO A 323 12.84 -5.15 -11.73
C PRO A 323 11.56 -4.87 -12.54
N GLY A 324 11.57 -3.78 -13.31
CA GLY A 324 10.53 -3.47 -14.30
C GLY A 324 10.73 -4.22 -15.62
N ASN A 325 9.64 -4.50 -16.33
CA ASN A 325 9.67 -4.98 -17.72
C ASN A 325 9.38 -3.84 -18.71
N LYS A 326 9.33 -4.15 -20.02
CA LYS A 326 9.05 -3.17 -21.09
C LYS A 326 7.67 -2.49 -20.94
N ASP A 327 6.68 -3.22 -20.43
CA ASP A 327 5.32 -2.73 -20.19
C ASP A 327 5.21 -2.02 -18.83
N HIS A 328 6.32 -1.71 -18.17
CA HIS A 328 6.37 -1.09 -16.84
C HIS A 328 5.60 -1.84 -15.74
N ASN A 329 5.48 -3.15 -15.89
CA ASN A 329 5.14 -4.02 -14.77
C ASN A 329 6.39 -4.24 -13.91
N PHE A 330 6.33 -3.79 -12.67
CA PHE A 330 7.36 -4.09 -11.68
C PHE A 330 7.11 -5.47 -11.10
N ALA A 331 8.16 -6.28 -11.11
CA ALA A 331 8.13 -7.60 -10.55
C ALA A 331 7.73 -7.56 -9.07
N LYS A 332 6.93 -8.51 -8.60
CA LYS A 332 6.42 -8.52 -7.22
C LYS A 332 6.46 -9.90 -6.58
N GLY A 333 6.40 -9.89 -5.24
CA GLY A 333 6.20 -11.09 -4.44
C GLY A 333 4.75 -11.53 -4.40
N ASN A 334 4.46 -12.57 -3.63
CA ASN A 334 3.11 -13.07 -3.39
C ASN A 334 2.72 -12.84 -1.92
N THR A 335 1.81 -11.89 -1.69
CA THR A 335 1.42 -11.43 -0.34
C THR A 335 0.01 -11.91 0.02
N ILE A 336 -0.37 -11.81 1.29
CA ILE A 336 -1.67 -12.31 1.81
C ILE A 336 -2.83 -11.44 1.32
N GLN A 337 -2.84 -10.15 1.68
CA GLN A 337 -3.99 -9.26 1.47
C GLN A 337 -3.93 -8.41 0.19
N GLN A 338 -2.74 -8.16 -0.37
CA GLN A 338 -2.59 -7.24 -1.51
C GLN A 338 -2.72 -7.95 -2.85
N THR A 339 -3.71 -7.55 -3.63
CA THR A 339 -3.86 -7.96 -5.02
C THR A 339 -3.59 -6.79 -5.93
N VAL A 340 -2.40 -6.81 -6.50
CA VAL A 340 -2.00 -5.94 -7.60
C VAL A 340 -2.55 -6.61 -8.86
N ARG A 341 -1.82 -7.61 -9.36
CA ARG A 341 -2.34 -8.67 -10.20
C ARG A 341 -1.71 -10.01 -9.82
N SER A 342 -2.45 -11.10 -10.00
CA SER A 342 -2.01 -12.44 -9.62
C SER A 342 -1.01 -13.06 -10.59
N ASP A 343 -1.06 -12.68 -11.88
CA ASP A 343 -0.11 -13.10 -12.92
C ASP A 343 1.32 -12.61 -12.63
N LEU A 344 1.47 -11.50 -11.91
CA LEU A 344 2.77 -10.98 -11.49
C LEU A 344 3.32 -11.61 -10.20
N ASN A 345 2.60 -12.55 -9.57
CA ASN A 345 3.06 -13.16 -8.33
C ASN A 345 4.36 -13.95 -8.53
N ASN A 346 5.33 -13.76 -7.62
CA ASN A 346 6.63 -14.43 -7.61
C ASN A 346 7.52 -14.10 -8.81
N THR A 347 7.31 -12.95 -9.44
CA THR A 347 8.19 -12.45 -10.51
C THR A 347 9.42 -11.72 -9.97
N MET A 348 9.35 -11.23 -8.72
CA MET A 348 10.48 -10.55 -8.07
C MET A 348 11.64 -11.51 -7.80
N ASN A 349 12.84 -10.97 -7.59
CA ASN A 349 13.96 -11.74 -7.09
C ASN A 349 13.68 -12.19 -5.65
N SER A 350 13.58 -13.49 -5.43
CA SER A 350 13.38 -14.08 -4.11
C SER A 350 14.68 -14.12 -3.31
N CYS A 351 14.57 -14.34 -1.99
CA CYS A 351 15.74 -14.60 -1.13
C CYS A 351 16.59 -15.76 -1.70
N GLU A 352 15.94 -16.84 -2.15
CA GLU A 352 16.63 -18.02 -2.67
C GLU A 352 17.36 -17.74 -3.98
N ASP A 353 16.84 -16.86 -4.84
CA ASP A 353 17.51 -16.50 -6.10
C ASP A 353 18.89 -15.89 -5.85
N CYS A 354 19.00 -15.03 -4.84
CA CYS A 354 20.27 -14.40 -4.46
C CYS A 354 21.13 -15.33 -3.59
N HIS A 355 20.59 -15.82 -2.48
CA HIS A 355 21.35 -16.52 -1.44
C HIS A 355 21.67 -17.98 -1.76
N TYR A 356 20.92 -18.64 -2.65
CA TYR A 356 21.18 -20.03 -3.05
C TYR A 356 21.56 -20.16 -4.52
N LYS A 357 20.77 -19.56 -5.43
CA LYS A 357 21.00 -19.68 -6.87
C LYS A 357 22.10 -18.75 -7.39
N GLY A 358 22.60 -17.84 -6.55
CA GLY A 358 23.74 -16.99 -6.87
C GLY A 358 23.45 -15.89 -7.90
N LYS A 359 22.18 -15.45 -8.02
CA LYS A 359 21.78 -14.34 -8.90
C LYS A 359 22.48 -13.03 -8.54
N SER A 360 22.84 -12.86 -7.27
CA SER A 360 23.72 -11.78 -6.80
C SER A 360 25.02 -12.39 -6.25
N LYS A 361 26.16 -12.02 -6.85
CA LYS A 361 27.49 -12.49 -6.42
C LYS A 361 27.85 -12.03 -5.00
N ASN A 362 27.27 -10.92 -4.55
CA ASN A 362 27.54 -10.33 -3.25
C ASN A 362 26.61 -10.85 -2.15
N ALA A 363 25.62 -11.69 -2.49
CA ALA A 363 24.71 -12.26 -1.51
C ALA A 363 25.42 -13.36 -0.69
N PRO A 364 25.36 -13.31 0.64
CA PRO A 364 25.99 -14.32 1.49
C PRO A 364 25.30 -15.69 1.32
N LYS A 365 26.10 -16.74 1.18
CA LYS A 365 25.63 -18.14 1.14
C LYS A 365 25.82 -18.78 2.52
N TYR A 366 24.94 -18.43 3.45
CA TYR A 366 25.04 -18.88 4.84
C TYR A 366 24.46 -20.30 5.03
N LYS A 367 25.16 -21.14 5.81
CA LYS A 367 24.66 -22.45 6.25
C LYS A 367 23.94 -22.28 7.58
N HIS A 368 22.61 -22.34 7.56
CA HIS A 368 21.80 -22.24 8.77
C HIS A 368 22.13 -23.39 9.75
N PRO A 369 22.27 -23.12 11.06
CA PRO A 369 22.68 -24.12 12.06
C PRO A 369 21.54 -25.07 12.48
N PHE A 370 20.52 -25.25 11.62
CA PHE A 370 19.28 -25.95 11.94
C PHE A 370 18.96 -27.03 10.92
N SER A 371 18.09 -27.98 11.33
CA SER A 371 17.54 -28.96 10.41
C SER A 371 16.92 -28.26 9.18
N PRO A 372 17.20 -28.72 7.95
CA PRO A 372 16.58 -28.20 6.73
C PRO A 372 15.04 -28.26 6.74
N ARG A 373 14.44 -29.03 7.66
CA ARG A 373 12.98 -29.04 7.89
C ARG A 373 12.43 -27.66 8.22
N HIS A 374 13.17 -26.82 8.95
CA HIS A 374 12.73 -25.45 9.25
C HIS A 374 12.50 -24.66 7.97
N MET A 375 13.43 -24.71 7.01
CA MET A 375 13.32 -23.97 5.75
C MET A 375 12.19 -24.48 4.83
N LYS A 376 11.68 -25.69 5.09
CA LYS A 376 10.48 -26.20 4.40
C LYS A 376 9.18 -25.64 4.97
N ILE A 377 9.17 -25.32 6.27
CA ILE A 377 7.95 -24.96 7.03
C ILE A 377 7.93 -23.48 7.41
N ILE A 378 9.07 -22.81 7.49
CA ILE A 378 9.23 -21.43 7.96
C ILE A 378 9.83 -20.62 6.82
N ALA A 379 9.20 -19.49 6.47
CA ALA A 379 9.74 -18.59 5.47
C ALA A 379 10.94 -17.81 6.02
N CYS A 380 11.89 -17.43 5.15
CA CYS A 380 13.10 -16.70 5.57
C CYS A 380 12.76 -15.44 6.38
N GLN A 381 11.70 -14.73 5.97
CA GLN A 381 11.20 -13.52 6.62
C GLN A 381 10.83 -13.75 8.08
N THR A 382 10.34 -14.93 8.46
CA THR A 382 9.92 -15.22 9.85
C THR A 382 11.09 -15.12 10.82
N CYS A 383 12.28 -15.55 10.40
CA CYS A 383 13.48 -15.45 11.23
C CYS A 383 14.17 -14.10 11.08
N HIS A 384 14.20 -13.58 9.85
CA HIS A 384 14.95 -12.38 9.50
C HIS A 384 14.17 -11.06 9.69
N ILE A 385 12.91 -11.10 10.14
CA ILE A 385 12.13 -9.91 10.54
C ILE A 385 11.61 -10.17 11.97
N PRO A 386 12.50 -10.18 12.98
CA PRO A 386 12.17 -10.56 14.35
C PRO A 386 11.21 -9.57 15.03
N PHE A 387 11.38 -8.28 14.74
CA PHE A 387 10.63 -7.15 15.29
C PHE A 387 10.70 -5.97 14.30
N LEU A 388 9.86 -4.96 14.55
CA LEU A 388 9.91 -3.66 13.88
C LEU A 388 9.93 -2.56 14.94
N THR A 389 10.52 -1.42 14.60
CA THR A 389 10.74 -0.29 15.52
C THR A 389 9.91 0.95 15.17
N SER A 390 9.16 0.90 14.06
CA SER A 390 8.22 1.94 13.66
C SER A 390 6.79 1.49 13.93
N SER A 391 5.99 2.39 14.48
CA SER A 391 4.58 2.15 14.74
C SER A 391 3.79 1.83 13.46
N ALA A 392 2.70 1.09 13.59
CA ALA A 392 1.78 0.77 12.51
C ALA A 392 0.32 0.87 13.00
N ASP A 393 -0.61 1.20 12.12
CA ASP A 393 -2.05 1.13 12.37
C ASP A 393 -2.41 -0.29 12.80
N LEU A 394 -2.96 -0.54 13.99
CA LEU A 394 -3.31 -1.87 14.49
C LEU A 394 -4.82 -2.16 14.45
N VAL A 395 -5.64 -1.13 14.67
CA VAL A 395 -7.11 -1.22 14.70
C VAL A 395 -7.71 -0.13 13.83
N TYR A 396 -8.64 -0.51 12.96
CA TYR A 396 -9.57 0.40 12.30
C TYR A 396 -10.96 0.21 12.88
N ASP A 397 -11.44 1.22 13.58
CA ASP A 397 -12.81 1.30 14.04
C ASP A 397 -13.62 2.25 13.14
N PHE A 398 -14.56 1.66 12.42
CA PHE A 398 -15.54 2.35 11.59
C PHE A 398 -16.94 2.37 12.23
N SER A 399 -17.08 1.74 13.38
CA SER A 399 -18.38 1.45 14.00
C SER A 399 -18.88 2.58 14.89
N SER A 400 -17.98 3.28 15.59
CA SER A 400 -18.38 4.17 16.69
C SER A 400 -18.94 5.52 16.26
N SER A 401 -18.42 6.15 15.21
CA SER A 401 -18.84 7.52 14.82
C SER A 401 -19.21 7.68 13.35
N GLY A 402 -19.06 6.64 12.53
CA GLY A 402 -19.07 6.76 11.07
C GLY A 402 -17.85 7.51 10.52
N ARG A 403 -16.90 7.92 11.35
CA ARG A 403 -15.55 8.31 10.96
C ARG A 403 -14.61 7.18 11.35
N THR A 404 -13.45 7.16 10.70
CA THR A 404 -12.42 6.16 10.97
C THR A 404 -11.61 6.58 12.19
N HIS A 405 -11.64 5.77 13.25
CA HIS A 405 -10.66 5.84 14.33
C HIS A 405 -9.56 4.81 14.06
N ILE A 406 -8.31 5.27 14.13
CA ILE A 406 -7.14 4.44 13.92
C ILE A 406 -6.35 4.41 15.21
N TYR A 407 -6.12 3.19 15.72
CA TYR A 407 -5.25 2.98 16.86
C TYR A 407 -3.99 2.30 16.38
N GLU A 408 -2.84 2.85 16.76
CA GLU A 408 -1.55 2.30 16.38
C GLU A 408 -1.11 1.16 17.31
N THR A 409 -0.04 0.46 16.90
CA THR A 409 0.51 -0.71 17.61
C THR A 409 0.79 -0.45 19.08
N PHE A 410 1.29 0.73 19.45
CA PHE A 410 1.69 1.02 20.84
C PHE A 410 0.50 1.15 21.82
N LYS A 411 -0.74 1.32 21.34
CA LYS A 411 -1.93 1.36 22.21
C LYS A 411 -2.22 -0.02 22.82
N PHE A 412 -1.99 -1.10 22.06
CA PHE A 412 -2.36 -2.47 22.44
C PHE A 412 -1.18 -3.45 22.50
N LEU A 413 0.00 -3.06 22.04
CA LEU A 413 1.21 -3.90 22.09
C LEU A 413 2.29 -3.15 22.87
N SER A 414 3.18 -3.93 23.50
CA SER A 414 4.32 -3.43 24.23
C SER A 414 5.63 -3.95 23.63
N THR A 415 6.74 -3.52 24.22
CA THR A 415 8.07 -4.05 23.89
C THR A 415 8.31 -5.45 24.46
N ASP A 416 7.42 -5.99 25.31
CA ASP A 416 7.42 -7.40 25.73
C ASP A 416 6.39 -8.21 24.90
N PRO A 417 6.81 -9.10 23.99
CA PRO A 417 5.88 -9.84 23.14
C PRO A 417 4.98 -10.82 23.91
N LEU A 418 5.30 -11.16 25.16
CA LEU A 418 4.52 -12.07 26.00
C LEU A 418 3.50 -11.34 26.89
N ASP A 419 3.72 -10.04 27.15
CA ASP A 419 2.88 -9.21 28.01
C ASP A 419 2.61 -7.85 27.36
N PRO A 420 1.42 -7.67 26.73
CA PRO A 420 1.02 -6.43 26.07
C PRO A 420 1.01 -5.17 26.94
N LYS A 421 1.19 -5.28 28.27
CA LYS A 421 1.23 -4.14 29.20
C LYS A 421 2.63 -3.84 29.75
N ARG A 422 3.58 -4.74 29.55
CA ARG A 422 4.92 -4.61 30.13
C ARG A 422 5.90 -3.95 29.17
N VAL A 423 6.51 -2.85 29.60
CA VAL A 423 7.59 -2.19 28.87
C VAL A 423 8.94 -2.72 29.34
N VAL A 424 9.74 -3.23 28.42
CA VAL A 424 11.14 -3.63 28.67
C VAL A 424 12.05 -2.40 28.58
N PRO A 425 12.80 -2.05 29.64
CA PRO A 425 13.74 -0.93 29.62
C PRO A 425 14.82 -1.08 28.55
N GLY A 426 15.19 0.03 27.90
CA GLY A 426 16.28 0.06 26.91
C GLY A 426 15.88 -0.36 25.49
N MET A 427 14.62 -0.77 25.26
CA MET A 427 14.09 -0.98 23.91
C MET A 427 13.54 0.32 23.31
N ALA A 428 13.54 0.42 21.98
CA ALA A 428 12.93 1.55 21.29
C ALA A 428 11.41 1.60 21.61
N PRO A 429 10.82 2.76 21.95
CA PRO A 429 9.45 2.89 22.46
C PRO A 429 8.34 2.30 21.59
N HIS A 430 8.56 2.16 20.28
CA HIS A 430 7.59 1.62 19.32
C HIS A 430 7.99 0.24 18.79
N THR A 431 8.82 -0.49 19.54
CA THR A 431 9.19 -1.86 19.16
C THR A 431 7.99 -2.79 19.30
N TRP A 432 7.64 -3.50 18.23
CA TRP A 432 6.62 -4.54 18.24
C TRP A 432 7.04 -5.76 17.42
N TYR A 433 6.39 -6.88 17.67
CA TYR A 433 6.78 -8.18 17.15
C TYR A 433 5.70 -8.74 16.21
N PRO A 434 6.03 -9.21 15.00
CA PRO A 434 5.06 -9.71 14.04
C PRO A 434 4.19 -10.87 14.56
N ALA A 435 2.91 -10.92 14.25
CA ALA A 435 2.15 -12.17 14.39
C ALA A 435 2.71 -13.23 13.44
N LEU A 436 2.49 -14.52 13.73
CA LEU A 436 2.81 -15.60 12.81
C LEU A 436 1.55 -16.25 12.29
N THR A 437 1.50 -16.49 10.98
CA THR A 437 0.35 -17.14 10.33
C THR A 437 0.83 -18.20 9.34
N LYS A 438 -0.05 -19.14 8.99
CA LYS A 438 0.21 -20.13 7.95
C LYS A 438 -0.24 -19.58 6.60
N TRP A 439 0.67 -19.54 5.64
CA TRP A 439 0.39 -19.16 4.27
C TRP A 439 1.18 -20.07 3.30
N LYS A 440 0.45 -20.80 2.45
CA LYS A 440 1.01 -21.58 1.32
C LYS A 440 1.91 -22.70 1.82
N GLY A 441 1.53 -23.30 2.95
CA GLY A 441 2.28 -24.35 3.64
C GLY A 441 3.47 -23.87 4.47
N ARG A 442 3.72 -22.56 4.56
CA ARG A 442 4.79 -21.99 5.40
C ARG A 442 4.24 -21.08 6.49
N ILE A 443 4.95 -21.03 7.62
CA ILE A 443 4.82 -20.02 8.66
C ILE A 443 5.49 -18.76 8.12
N VAL A 444 4.76 -17.64 8.12
CA VAL A 444 5.22 -16.34 7.63
C VAL A 444 4.96 -15.27 8.70
N PRO A 445 5.78 -14.20 8.77
CA PRO A 445 5.48 -13.07 9.63
C PRO A 445 4.37 -12.21 9.00
N ALA A 446 3.44 -11.79 9.83
CA ALA A 446 2.34 -10.94 9.44
C ALA A 446 2.11 -9.82 10.46
N LYS A 447 1.67 -8.68 9.96
CA LYS A 447 1.06 -7.63 10.77
C LYS A 447 -0.46 -7.82 10.65
N SER A 448 -1.12 -8.17 11.75
CA SER A 448 -2.58 -8.28 11.81
C SER A 448 -3.24 -6.92 11.99
N LEU A 449 -4.29 -6.63 11.23
CA LEU A 449 -5.15 -5.46 11.37
C LEU A 449 -6.51 -5.92 11.87
N VAL A 450 -6.93 -5.43 13.03
CA VAL A 450 -8.30 -5.62 13.51
C VAL A 450 -9.18 -4.56 12.85
N VAL A 451 -10.31 -4.98 12.28
CA VAL A 451 -11.24 -4.07 11.62
C VAL A 451 -12.64 -4.28 12.17
N MET A 452 -13.27 -3.20 12.60
CA MET A 452 -14.64 -3.17 13.09
C MET A 452 -15.50 -2.32 12.17
N TYR A 453 -16.58 -2.89 11.64
CA TYR A 453 -17.45 -2.18 10.70
C TYR A 453 -18.89 -2.68 10.73
N TRP A 454 -19.81 -1.80 10.35
CA TRP A 454 -21.20 -2.14 10.07
C TRP A 454 -21.35 -2.68 8.65
N GLY A 455 -22.16 -3.72 8.49
CA GLY A 455 -22.42 -4.35 7.20
C GLY A 455 -23.89 -4.69 7.00
N ASP A 456 -24.24 -5.01 5.75
CA ASP A 456 -25.52 -5.57 5.35
C ASP A 456 -25.30 -7.03 4.92
N LEU A 457 -25.89 -7.97 5.66
CA LEU A 457 -25.76 -9.40 5.42
C LEU A 457 -26.68 -9.83 4.28
N ASP A 458 -26.14 -10.50 3.27
CA ASP A 458 -26.97 -11.29 2.36
C ASP A 458 -27.21 -12.68 2.98
N PRO A 459 -28.44 -12.99 3.46
CA PRO A 459 -28.73 -14.26 4.11
C PRO A 459 -28.65 -15.46 3.15
N LYS A 460 -28.66 -15.24 1.83
CA LYS A 460 -28.56 -16.32 0.84
C LYS A 460 -27.13 -16.78 0.64
N THR A 461 -26.20 -15.83 0.61
CA THR A 461 -24.78 -16.10 0.33
C THR A 461 -23.91 -16.11 1.59
N ASN A 462 -24.47 -15.67 2.73
CA ASN A 462 -23.75 -15.45 3.98
C ASN A 462 -22.53 -14.53 3.79
N VAL A 463 -22.71 -13.51 2.95
CA VAL A 463 -21.70 -12.50 2.63
C VAL A 463 -22.16 -11.17 3.19
N VAL A 464 -21.25 -10.46 3.88
CA VAL A 464 -21.55 -9.17 4.50
C VAL A 464 -20.97 -8.05 3.63
N ARG A 465 -21.84 -7.18 3.12
CA ARG A 465 -21.45 -5.96 2.39
C ARG A 465 -21.19 -4.83 3.38
N PRO A 466 -19.99 -4.24 3.46
CA PRO A 466 -19.76 -3.09 4.33
C PRO A 466 -20.64 -1.91 3.95
N ILE A 467 -21.20 -1.23 4.95
CA ILE A 467 -22.00 -0.03 4.76
C ILE A 467 -21.06 1.17 4.59
N PRO A 468 -21.22 2.02 3.55
CA PRO A 468 -20.41 3.20 3.36
C PRO A 468 -20.48 4.16 4.56
N LEU A 469 -19.34 4.74 4.94
CA LEU A 469 -19.23 5.60 6.13
C LEU A 469 -20.18 6.78 6.13
N TRP A 470 -20.43 7.39 4.95
CA TRP A 470 -21.33 8.54 4.86
C TRP A 470 -22.76 8.20 5.33
N LYS A 471 -23.24 6.96 5.11
CA LYS A 471 -24.55 6.51 5.63
C LYS A 471 -24.56 6.41 7.15
N ILE A 472 -23.44 5.99 7.75
CA ILE A 472 -23.28 5.94 9.21
C ILE A 472 -23.16 7.34 9.81
N GLN A 473 -22.53 8.28 9.08
CA GLN A 473 -22.37 9.66 9.51
C GLN A 473 -23.71 10.41 9.58
N GLU A 474 -24.58 10.17 8.59
CA GLU A 474 -25.92 10.78 8.48
C GLU A 474 -26.97 10.11 9.38
N LEU A 475 -26.67 8.92 9.90
CA LEU A 475 -27.56 8.21 10.82
C LEU A 475 -27.75 9.00 12.12
N ARG A 476 -28.97 8.97 12.67
CA ARG A 476 -29.20 9.41 14.05
C ARG A 476 -28.56 8.42 15.02
N LYS A 477 -27.31 8.70 15.38
CA LYS A 477 -26.48 7.79 16.19
C LYS A 477 -27.07 7.58 17.58
N PRO A 478 -27.18 6.31 18.02
CA PRO A 478 -27.38 5.99 19.43
C PRO A 478 -26.26 6.55 20.32
N PRO A 479 -26.54 6.82 21.61
CA PRO A 479 -25.50 7.17 22.56
C PRO A 479 -24.54 5.99 22.77
N LEU A 480 -23.26 6.30 22.92
CA LEU A 480 -22.18 5.36 23.23
C LEU A 480 -21.46 5.77 24.50
N LYS A 481 -20.91 4.80 25.21
CA LYS A 481 -20.04 5.02 26.36
C LYS A 481 -18.57 4.85 25.95
N ASP A 482 -17.72 5.67 26.56
CA ASP A 482 -16.27 5.48 26.56
C ASP A 482 -15.93 4.55 27.73
N ASP A 483 -15.72 3.28 27.40
CA ASP A 483 -15.50 2.21 28.38
C ASP A 483 -14.04 2.07 28.79
N ASP A 484 -13.10 2.46 27.91
CA ASP A 484 -11.66 2.40 28.18
C ASP A 484 -11.07 3.71 28.73
N GLY A 485 -11.82 4.81 28.64
CA GLY A 485 -11.51 6.12 29.19
C GLY A 485 -10.54 6.93 28.35
N ASP A 486 -10.36 6.60 27.06
CA ASP A 486 -9.44 7.29 26.15
C ASP A 486 -10.03 8.50 25.42
N GLY A 487 -11.31 8.80 25.67
CA GLY A 487 -12.05 9.90 25.06
C GLY A 487 -12.77 9.54 23.76
N VAL A 488 -12.70 8.28 23.30
CA VAL A 488 -13.39 7.78 22.12
C VAL A 488 -14.39 6.70 22.52
N PRO A 489 -15.70 7.00 22.53
CA PRO A 489 -16.73 5.99 22.82
C PRO A 489 -16.68 4.80 21.87
N GLU A 490 -16.90 3.60 22.38
CA GLU A 490 -16.79 2.36 21.61
C GLU A 490 -18.14 1.64 21.44
N VAL A 491 -18.27 0.86 20.36
CA VAL A 491 -19.40 -0.07 20.19
C VAL A 491 -18.98 -1.45 20.68
N ASN A 492 -19.27 -1.77 21.93
CA ASN A 492 -18.86 -3.03 22.54
C ASN A 492 -19.95 -3.71 23.39
N SER A 493 -20.82 -2.96 24.07
CA SER A 493 -21.90 -3.57 24.86
C SER A 493 -23.04 -4.09 23.97
N LEU A 494 -23.74 -5.15 24.44
CA LEU A 494 -24.87 -5.71 23.68
C LEU A 494 -26.02 -4.69 23.49
N ASP A 495 -26.20 -3.77 24.44
CA ASP A 495 -27.25 -2.74 24.36
C ASP A 495 -26.91 -1.67 23.31
N GLU A 496 -25.64 -1.23 23.22
CA GLU A 496 -25.18 -0.31 22.18
C GLU A 496 -25.27 -0.95 20.80
N ILE A 497 -24.79 -2.20 20.67
CA ILE A 497 -24.88 -2.97 19.42
C ILE A 497 -26.35 -3.08 18.99
N LYS A 498 -27.25 -3.44 19.91
CA LYS A 498 -28.69 -3.52 19.65
C LYS A 498 -29.28 -2.19 19.19
N ALA A 499 -28.88 -1.08 19.81
CA ALA A 499 -29.37 0.25 19.44
C ALA A 499 -28.95 0.63 18.02
N PHE A 500 -27.69 0.39 17.66
CA PHE A 500 -27.21 0.65 16.30
C PHE A 500 -27.86 -0.26 15.26
N LEU A 501 -28.01 -1.57 15.54
CA LEU A 501 -28.69 -2.49 14.63
C LEU A 501 -30.14 -2.09 14.33
N LYS A 502 -30.82 -1.43 15.27
CA LYS A 502 -32.15 -0.86 15.04
C LYS A 502 -32.08 0.41 14.18
N ALA A 503 -31.18 1.33 14.50
CA ALA A 503 -31.01 2.57 13.76
C ALA A 503 -30.63 2.30 12.28
N LEU A 504 -29.79 1.31 12.01
CA LEU A 504 -29.38 0.95 10.64
C LEU A 504 -30.51 0.39 9.75
N LYS A 505 -31.70 0.12 10.30
CA LYS A 505 -32.90 -0.24 9.51
C LYS A 505 -33.67 0.98 9.01
N GLU A 506 -33.26 2.19 9.38
CA GLU A 506 -33.83 3.43 8.88
C GLU A 506 -33.46 3.66 7.40
N LYS A 507 -33.99 4.74 6.84
CA LYS A 507 -33.72 5.17 5.46
C LYS A 507 -32.65 6.25 5.45
N ASP A 508 -31.88 6.31 4.39
CA ASP A 508 -30.97 7.42 4.10
C ASP A 508 -31.72 8.65 3.58
N LYS A 509 -30.98 9.73 3.33
CA LYS A 509 -31.53 11.00 2.81
C LYS A 509 -32.21 10.89 1.44
N PHE A 510 -32.00 9.79 0.70
CA PHE A 510 -32.64 9.51 -0.58
C PHE A 510 -33.82 8.54 -0.43
N GLU A 511 -34.33 8.35 0.80
CA GLU A 511 -35.40 7.43 1.17
C GLU A 511 -35.13 5.94 0.87
N ASN A 512 -33.86 5.56 0.67
CA ASN A 512 -33.44 4.17 0.47
C ASN A 512 -33.07 3.53 1.82
N PRO A 513 -33.34 2.23 2.03
CA PRO A 513 -32.88 1.54 3.24
C PRO A 513 -31.36 1.65 3.40
N VAL A 514 -30.89 1.97 4.62
CA VAL A 514 -29.44 1.99 4.92
C VAL A 514 -28.87 0.57 4.84
N ALA A 515 -29.55 -0.39 5.46
CA ALA A 515 -29.27 -1.82 5.38
C ALA A 515 -30.56 -2.63 5.53
N THR A 516 -30.62 -3.80 4.88
CA THR A 516 -31.76 -4.71 4.99
C THR A 516 -31.61 -5.65 6.19
N TYR A 517 -30.41 -6.23 6.33
CA TYR A 517 -30.00 -7.12 7.41
C TYR A 517 -28.72 -6.57 8.05
N PRO A 518 -28.83 -5.50 8.85
CA PRO A 518 -27.67 -4.87 9.45
C PRO A 518 -26.96 -5.84 10.41
N VAL A 519 -25.63 -5.79 10.39
CA VAL A 519 -24.75 -6.57 11.26
C VAL A 519 -23.54 -5.75 11.70
N LEU A 520 -22.98 -6.05 12.88
CA LEU A 520 -21.64 -5.61 13.28
C LEU A 520 -20.64 -6.73 13.02
N MET A 521 -19.51 -6.38 12.40
CA MET A 521 -18.38 -7.27 12.17
C MET A 521 -17.24 -6.88 13.11
N LYS A 522 -16.90 -7.76 14.06
CA LYS A 522 -15.93 -7.45 15.12
C LYS A 522 -15.38 -8.72 15.79
N GLY A 523 -14.07 -8.77 16.02
CA GLY A 523 -13.43 -9.78 16.87
C GLY A 523 -13.57 -11.23 16.39
N GLY A 524 -13.72 -11.46 15.09
CA GLY A 524 -14.02 -12.80 14.53
C GLY A 524 -15.51 -13.17 14.54
N PHE A 525 -16.39 -12.25 14.96
CA PHE A 525 -17.82 -12.49 15.06
C PHE A 525 -18.66 -11.48 14.25
N LEU A 526 -19.81 -12.00 13.81
CA LEU A 526 -20.93 -11.24 13.31
C LEU A 526 -21.95 -11.10 14.45
N TYR A 527 -22.46 -9.89 14.66
CA TYR A 527 -23.53 -9.60 15.60
C TYR A 527 -24.77 -9.11 14.84
N GLN A 528 -25.94 -9.68 15.15
CA GLN A 528 -27.21 -9.35 14.48
C GLN A 528 -28.38 -9.35 15.47
N LEU A 529 -29.53 -8.81 15.08
CA LEU A 529 -30.76 -8.95 15.86
C LEU A 529 -31.39 -10.31 15.62
N GLY A 530 -31.57 -11.07 16.71
CA GLY A 530 -32.34 -12.30 16.74
C GLY A 530 -33.84 -12.05 16.57
N LYS A 531 -34.60 -13.16 16.47
CA LYS A 531 -36.05 -13.10 16.23
C LYS A 531 -36.83 -12.43 17.37
N LYS A 532 -36.31 -12.46 18.60
CA LYS A 532 -36.94 -11.84 19.78
C LYS A 532 -36.36 -10.45 20.07
N GLY A 533 -35.49 -9.93 19.19
CA GLY A 533 -34.86 -8.62 19.31
C GLY A 533 -33.68 -8.57 20.29
N GLU A 534 -33.16 -9.72 20.71
CA GLU A 534 -31.85 -9.89 21.36
C GLU A 534 -30.70 -9.75 20.34
N VAL A 535 -29.48 -9.54 20.82
CA VAL A 535 -28.28 -9.59 19.96
C VAL A 535 -27.77 -11.03 19.94
N GLU A 536 -27.70 -11.61 18.75
CA GLU A 536 -27.09 -12.90 18.50
C GLU A 536 -25.65 -12.69 18.01
N LYS A 537 -24.72 -13.53 18.48
CA LYS A 537 -23.30 -13.50 18.14
C LYS A 537 -22.89 -14.84 17.50
N MET A 538 -22.28 -14.80 16.33
CA MET A 538 -21.83 -15.99 15.59
C MET A 538 -20.47 -15.80 14.95
N LYS A 539 -19.65 -16.85 14.87
CA LYS A 539 -18.35 -16.77 14.18
C LYS A 539 -18.55 -16.47 12.70
N HIS A 540 -17.71 -15.61 12.13
CA HIS A 540 -17.83 -15.24 10.72
C HIS A 540 -16.46 -14.92 10.09
N GLU A 541 -16.15 -15.52 8.95
CA GLU A 541 -14.84 -15.39 8.29
C GLU A 541 -14.48 -13.93 7.95
N GLN A 542 -15.45 -13.13 7.47
CA GLN A 542 -15.24 -11.70 7.17
C GLN A 542 -15.03 -10.79 8.40
N ALA A 543 -15.18 -11.31 9.62
CA ALA A 543 -14.91 -10.59 10.87
C ALA A 543 -13.52 -10.93 11.44
N GLU A 544 -12.79 -11.88 10.84
CA GLU A 544 -11.43 -12.23 11.22
C GLU A 544 -10.46 -11.08 10.92
N VAL A 545 -9.34 -11.06 11.65
CA VAL A 545 -8.28 -10.06 11.45
C VAL A 545 -7.64 -10.17 10.07
N LEU A 546 -7.24 -9.03 9.50
CA LEU A 546 -6.57 -9.00 8.19
C LEU A 546 -5.04 -9.06 8.34
N ASP A 547 -4.41 -10.05 7.73
CA ASP A 547 -2.95 -10.22 7.79
C ASP A 547 -2.19 -9.55 6.64
N PHE A 548 -1.34 -8.60 6.95
CA PHE A 548 -0.41 -8.00 6.00
C PHE A 548 0.96 -8.68 6.08
N SER A 549 1.42 -9.22 4.94
CA SER A 549 2.76 -9.83 4.85
C SER A 549 3.85 -8.81 5.16
N LEU A 550 4.86 -9.23 5.92
CA LEU A 550 6.09 -8.49 6.18
C LEU A 550 7.22 -9.04 5.32
N SER A 551 7.99 -8.13 4.72
CA SER A 551 8.96 -8.50 3.66
C SER A 551 10.16 -7.55 3.55
N HIS A 552 10.27 -6.58 4.45
CA HIS A 552 11.30 -5.55 4.54
C HIS A 552 11.72 -5.43 6.01
N ASN A 553 12.65 -4.54 6.31
CA ASN A 553 13.30 -4.46 7.63
C ASN A 553 14.07 -5.76 7.92
N VAL A 554 14.69 -6.33 6.88
CA VAL A 554 15.38 -7.61 6.99
C VAL A 554 16.67 -7.43 7.78
N MET A 555 16.82 -8.24 8.83
CA MET A 555 17.97 -8.23 9.73
C MET A 555 18.91 -9.41 9.45
N SER A 556 20.13 -9.32 9.97
CA SER A 556 21.16 -10.35 9.85
C SER A 556 21.96 -10.48 11.15
N GLY A 557 22.80 -11.50 11.28
CA GLY A 557 23.66 -11.66 12.46
C GLY A 557 22.88 -12.06 13.71
N SER A 558 23.23 -11.46 14.86
CA SER A 558 22.70 -11.80 16.18
C SER A 558 21.24 -11.42 16.39
N ASP A 559 20.68 -10.54 15.56
CA ASP A 559 19.32 -10.05 15.70
C ASP A 559 18.29 -11.02 15.08
N VAL A 560 18.73 -11.98 14.26
CA VAL A 560 17.86 -12.97 13.60
C VAL A 560 17.35 -14.00 14.61
N VAL A 561 16.07 -14.34 14.54
CA VAL A 561 15.50 -15.42 15.36
C VAL A 561 16.18 -16.74 15.02
N GLY A 562 16.76 -17.40 16.02
CA GLY A 562 17.53 -18.62 15.90
C GLY A 562 19.05 -18.39 15.90
N ALA A 563 19.54 -17.14 15.88
CA ALA A 563 20.98 -16.90 15.95
C ALA A 563 21.62 -17.47 17.23
N GLN A 564 20.86 -17.56 18.34
CA GLN A 564 21.34 -18.08 19.62
C GLN A 564 20.97 -19.56 19.87
N GLY A 565 20.37 -20.22 18.86
CA GLY A 565 20.04 -21.64 18.89
C GLY A 565 18.58 -21.96 19.19
N CYS A 566 18.27 -23.25 19.33
CA CYS A 566 16.89 -23.75 19.33
C CYS A 566 16.00 -23.17 20.45
N LYS A 567 16.58 -22.77 21.59
CA LYS A 567 15.82 -22.27 22.75
C LYS A 567 15.11 -20.93 22.49
N GLU A 568 15.51 -20.16 21.47
CA GLU A 568 14.82 -18.92 21.09
C GLU A 568 13.39 -19.19 20.61
N CYS A 569 13.14 -20.31 19.94
CA CYS A 569 11.81 -20.72 19.47
C CYS A 569 11.16 -21.80 20.35
N HIS A 570 11.96 -22.68 20.94
CA HIS A 570 11.47 -23.88 21.60
C HIS A 570 11.46 -23.79 23.13
N SER A 571 11.74 -22.64 23.76
CA SER A 571 11.60 -22.53 25.22
C SER A 571 10.15 -22.22 25.64
N LYS A 572 9.76 -22.59 26.87
CA LYS A 572 8.47 -22.21 27.48
C LYS A 572 8.29 -20.69 27.73
N LYS A 573 9.28 -19.89 27.36
CA LYS A 573 9.24 -18.41 27.38
C LYS A 573 9.46 -17.84 25.97
N SER A 574 9.35 -18.67 24.94
CA SER A 574 9.58 -18.21 23.57
C SER A 574 8.40 -17.39 23.07
N SER A 575 8.70 -16.20 22.57
CA SER A 575 7.72 -15.39 21.86
C SER A 575 7.30 -16.00 20.53
N PHE A 576 8.01 -16.99 19.98
CA PHE A 576 7.65 -17.59 18.69
C PHE A 576 6.24 -18.20 18.73
N PHE A 577 5.94 -18.97 19.78
CA PHE A 577 4.64 -19.62 19.98
C PHE A 577 3.73 -18.87 20.95
N LEU A 578 4.29 -18.25 22.00
CA LEU A 578 3.51 -17.73 23.13
C LEU A 578 3.25 -16.21 23.08
N ARG A 579 3.65 -15.51 22.01
CA ARG A 579 3.36 -14.07 21.89
C ARG A 579 1.86 -13.79 21.83
N LYS A 580 1.44 -12.69 22.43
CA LYS A 580 0.06 -12.22 22.39
C LYS A 580 -0.21 -11.49 21.08
N VAL A 581 -1.33 -11.83 20.46
CA VAL A 581 -1.82 -11.22 19.21
C VAL A 581 -3.23 -10.70 19.45
N LEU A 582 -3.42 -9.40 19.24
CA LEU A 582 -4.73 -8.76 19.40
C LEU A 582 -5.70 -9.29 18.35
N ILE A 583 -6.89 -9.71 18.80
CA ILE A 583 -7.99 -10.13 17.92
C ILE A 583 -9.24 -9.26 18.06
N ASP A 584 -9.43 -8.63 19.21
CA ASP A 584 -10.53 -7.71 19.47
C ASP A 584 -10.04 -6.58 20.40
N PRO A 585 -10.12 -5.29 20.03
CA PRO A 585 -9.73 -4.19 20.90
C PRO A 585 -10.55 -4.08 22.18
N TRP A 586 -11.83 -4.51 22.18
CA TRP A 586 -12.73 -4.30 23.33
C TRP A 586 -13.75 -5.43 23.47
N ASP A 587 -13.68 -6.26 24.49
CA ASP A 587 -14.78 -7.16 24.84
C ASP A 587 -16.01 -6.38 25.35
N GLU A 588 -17.08 -7.09 25.72
CA GLU A 588 -18.31 -6.48 26.28
C GLU A 588 -18.07 -5.65 27.57
N LYS A 589 -16.86 -5.68 28.13
CA LYS A 589 -16.43 -4.91 29.31
C LYS A 589 -15.36 -3.86 28.98
N GLY A 590 -15.12 -3.59 27.68
CA GLY A 590 -14.14 -2.60 27.22
C GLY A 590 -12.69 -3.08 27.27
N LYS A 591 -12.43 -4.40 27.40
CA LYS A 591 -11.06 -4.93 27.56
C LYS A 591 -10.52 -5.58 26.29
N PRO A 592 -9.25 -5.36 25.93
CA PRO A 592 -8.66 -6.00 24.76
C PRO A 592 -8.51 -7.51 24.93
N VAL A 593 -8.78 -8.24 23.84
CA VAL A 593 -8.72 -9.70 23.76
C VAL A 593 -7.54 -10.11 22.88
N TYR A 594 -6.71 -11.01 23.41
CA TYR A 594 -5.54 -11.56 22.75
C TYR A 594 -5.62 -13.08 22.68
N ILE A 595 -5.07 -13.65 21.62
CA ILE A 595 -4.73 -15.08 21.54
C ILE A 595 -3.22 -15.25 21.46
N GLU A 596 -2.74 -16.46 21.65
CA GLU A 596 -1.34 -16.79 21.44
C GLU A 596 -1.07 -17.25 19.99
N ASN A 597 0.17 -17.04 19.55
CA ASN A 597 0.59 -17.40 18.19
C ASN A 597 0.38 -18.88 17.86
N TRP A 598 0.52 -19.79 18.82
CA TRP A 598 0.31 -21.22 18.59
C TRP A 598 -1.15 -21.54 18.25
N GLU A 599 -2.11 -20.88 18.92
CA GLU A 599 -3.55 -20.99 18.64
C GLU A 599 -3.82 -20.53 17.21
N ARG A 600 -3.25 -19.38 16.83
CA ARG A 600 -3.34 -18.82 15.48
C ARG A 600 -2.74 -19.74 14.41
N LEU A 601 -1.67 -20.46 14.74
CA LEU A 601 -1.05 -21.45 13.87
C LEU A 601 -1.84 -22.76 13.81
N GLY A 602 -2.94 -22.90 14.55
CA GLY A 602 -3.72 -24.14 14.64
C GLY A 602 -2.88 -25.29 15.19
N ILE A 603 -2.05 -25.00 16.18
CA ILE A 603 -1.33 -25.99 16.98
C ILE A 603 -2.23 -26.34 18.17
N ASP A 604 -2.27 -27.60 18.58
CA ASP A 604 -2.94 -28.02 19.82
C ASP A 604 -1.96 -28.05 21.01
N GLU A 605 -2.48 -28.12 22.24
CA GLU A 605 -1.66 -28.09 23.45
C GLU A 605 -0.67 -29.26 23.55
N GLU A 606 -1.03 -30.46 23.07
CA GLU A 606 -0.16 -31.64 23.08
C GLU A 606 1.05 -31.44 22.16
N LYS A 607 0.79 -30.94 20.95
CA LYS A 607 1.83 -30.60 19.98
C LYS A 607 2.66 -29.42 20.45
N LEU A 608 2.06 -28.40 21.05
CA LEU A 608 2.80 -27.29 21.66
C LEU A 608 3.75 -27.81 22.73
N SER A 609 3.27 -28.67 23.63
CA SER A 609 4.09 -29.27 24.70
C SER A 609 5.27 -30.08 24.18
N ARG A 610 5.14 -30.75 23.02
CA ARG A 610 6.25 -31.43 22.34
C ARG A 610 7.21 -30.49 21.63
N LEU A 611 6.73 -29.34 21.17
CA LEU A 611 7.56 -28.31 20.54
C LEU A 611 8.35 -27.51 21.58
N LEU A 612 7.82 -27.34 22.79
CA LEU A 612 8.49 -26.63 23.86
C LEU A 612 9.39 -27.58 24.66
N MET A 613 10.68 -27.27 24.72
CA MET A 613 11.68 -27.95 25.53
C MET A 613 11.56 -27.51 26.99
N ASP A 614 11.77 -28.45 27.91
CA ASP A 614 12.06 -28.14 29.31
C ASP A 614 13.39 -27.38 29.41
N GLN A 615 13.47 -26.45 30.37
CA GLN A 615 14.54 -25.44 30.45
C GLN A 615 15.94 -26.03 30.58
#